data_AF-A0A7K0LP56-F1
#
_entry.id   AF-A0A7K0LP56-F1
#
_cell.length_a   1.000
_cell.length_b   1.000
_cell.length_c   1.000
_cell.angle_alpha   90.00
_cell.angle_beta   90.00
_cell.angle_gamma   90.00
#
_symmetry.space_group_name_H-M   'P 1'
#
loop_
_entity.id
_entity.type
_entity.pdbx_description
1 polymer ?
#
loop_
_entity_poly.entity_id
_entity_poly.type
_entity_poly.pdbx_seq_one_letter_code
_entity_poly.pdbx_strand_id
1 'polypeptide(L)'
;METTSPAWSCYSYSARQRAFTVVRVPHLHALREVPFVYEAQRTDGTHMVSVGEEVLLSLAFPPVATVLYLFSIARCGGTLLANLARAQGNVVLDEPDALTHLSLAAQRGTPADTTALAATVVSSFLSAPSPLVMVKARSTSSVRPDALMRPQDVGVFLWRSPEPWFISNNRAFSFSPAVAAGALGQFVRGRNRLRSAGRLTAEFWYEDIMVDPQPFLSLLPLFDDAARRAIDDVMSRDSQEGSGLSRSALSSRPSPSPFTVEEFLECWRAQPEYANLAEVGLERLLV
;
A
#
# COMPACT_ATOMS: atom_id res chain seq x y z
N MET A 1 -13.60 21.54 20.83
CA MET A 1 -14.39 21.96 19.66
C MET A 1 -13.39 22.34 18.57
N GLU A 2 -12.87 21.35 17.83
CA GLU A 2 -12.05 21.64 16.65
C GLU A 2 -12.98 22.19 15.57
N THR A 3 -12.73 23.41 15.13
CA THR A 3 -13.45 24.03 14.02
C THR A 3 -13.25 23.18 12.76
N THR A 4 -14.36 22.71 12.23
CA THR A 4 -14.54 21.92 11.00
C THR A 4 -14.17 22.72 9.75
N SER A 5 -12.93 23.21 9.67
CA SER A 5 -12.42 23.78 8.43
C SER A 5 -12.16 22.64 7.46
N PRO A 6 -12.90 22.57 6.34
CA PRO A 6 -12.64 21.57 5.32
C PRO A 6 -11.21 21.72 4.80
N ALA A 7 -10.51 20.60 4.72
CA ALA A 7 -9.09 20.58 4.39
C ALA A 7 -8.87 19.97 3.00
N TRP A 8 -7.78 20.39 2.36
CA TRP A 8 -7.36 19.94 1.05
C TRP A 8 -6.36 18.80 1.19
N SER A 9 -6.52 17.76 0.39
CA SER A 9 -5.60 16.61 0.33
C SER A 9 -5.28 16.26 -1.13
N CYS A 10 -4.09 15.72 -1.37
CA CYS A 10 -3.71 15.24 -2.69
C CYS A 10 -4.53 13.99 -3.05
N TYR A 11 -5.16 13.98 -4.22
CA TYR A 11 -5.99 12.87 -4.69
C TYR A 11 -5.29 12.06 -5.78
N SER A 12 -4.84 12.72 -6.86
CA SER A 12 -4.18 12.07 -7.99
C SER A 12 -3.07 12.95 -8.56
N TYR A 13 -2.21 12.35 -9.41
CA TYR A 13 -1.12 13.04 -10.08
C TYR A 13 -1.12 12.76 -11.58
N SER A 14 -0.91 13.80 -12.38
CA SER A 14 -0.86 13.74 -13.84
C SER A 14 0.56 14.04 -14.32
N ALA A 15 1.31 12.99 -14.69
CA ALA A 15 2.68 13.14 -15.20
C ALA A 15 2.76 14.01 -16.47
N ARG A 16 1.72 13.96 -17.32
CA ARG A 16 1.64 14.78 -18.54
C ARG A 16 1.53 16.27 -18.22
N GLN A 17 0.79 16.62 -17.17
CA GLN A 17 0.54 18.02 -16.78
C GLN A 17 1.48 18.50 -15.68
N ARG A 18 2.29 17.60 -15.08
CA ARG A 18 3.12 17.87 -13.90
C ARG A 18 2.33 18.57 -12.80
N ALA A 19 1.14 18.02 -12.54
CA ALA A 19 0.17 18.61 -11.64
C ALA A 19 -0.57 17.55 -10.83
N PHE A 20 -0.94 17.94 -9.62
CA PHE A 20 -1.77 17.18 -8.70
C PHE A 20 -3.20 17.66 -8.80
N THR A 21 -4.14 16.71 -8.79
CA THR A 21 -5.50 17.01 -8.40
C THR A 21 -5.55 16.99 -6.88
N VAL A 22 -5.91 18.12 -6.28
CA VAL A 22 -6.19 18.24 -4.84
C VAL A 22 -7.69 18.31 -4.63
N VAL A 23 -8.17 17.64 -3.58
CA VAL A 23 -9.59 17.51 -3.27
C VAL A 23 -9.86 18.08 -1.87
N ARG A 24 -10.93 18.85 -1.77
CA ARG A 24 -11.45 19.36 -0.49
C ARG A 24 -12.45 18.36 0.09
N VAL A 25 -12.17 17.85 1.29
CA VAL A 25 -13.07 16.96 2.03
C VAL A 25 -13.59 17.64 3.31
N PRO A 26 -14.81 17.32 3.77
CA PRO A 26 -15.37 17.89 5.00
C PRO A 26 -14.55 17.56 6.26
N HIS A 27 -14.04 16.33 6.34
CA HIS A 27 -13.36 15.79 7.53
C HIS A 27 -12.06 15.07 7.14
N LEU A 28 -10.94 15.79 7.15
CA LEU A 28 -9.63 15.21 6.77
C LEU A 28 -9.20 14.05 7.66
N HIS A 29 -9.47 14.15 8.96
CA HIS A 29 -9.13 13.09 9.92
C HIS A 29 -9.86 11.78 9.59
N ALA A 30 -11.11 11.85 9.11
CA ALA A 30 -11.90 10.68 8.77
C ALA A 30 -11.26 9.87 7.62
N LEU A 31 -10.49 10.51 6.72
CA LEU A 31 -9.76 9.80 5.67
C LEU A 31 -8.71 8.84 6.23
N ARG A 32 -8.19 9.06 7.44
CA ARG A 32 -7.18 8.19 8.07
C ARG A 32 -7.80 6.93 8.68
N GLU A 33 -9.10 6.95 8.94
CA GLU A 33 -9.84 5.87 9.60
C GLU A 33 -10.49 4.89 8.61
N VAL A 34 -10.50 5.22 7.32
CA VAL A 34 -11.16 4.41 6.29
C VAL A 34 -10.17 3.54 5.50
N PRO A 35 -10.60 2.35 5.05
CA PRO A 35 -9.89 1.65 4.00
C PRO A 35 -10.00 2.45 2.68
N PHE A 36 -8.97 2.41 1.83
CA PHE A 36 -8.98 3.04 0.51
C PHE A 36 -9.31 4.55 0.53
N VAL A 37 -8.36 5.36 1.00
CA VAL A 37 -8.45 6.83 1.09
C VAL A 37 -8.97 7.46 -0.19
N TYR A 38 -8.53 6.97 -1.36
CA TYR A 38 -8.96 7.51 -2.65
C TYR A 38 -10.46 7.35 -2.91
N GLU A 39 -11.09 6.30 -2.40
CA GLU A 39 -12.52 6.08 -2.58
C GLU A 39 -13.34 7.03 -1.70
N ALA A 40 -12.89 7.28 -0.48
CA ALA A 40 -13.47 8.30 0.40
C ALA A 40 -13.31 9.71 -0.19
N GLN A 41 -12.13 10.05 -0.71
CA GLN A 41 -11.92 11.33 -1.42
C GLN A 41 -12.84 11.48 -2.64
N ARG A 42 -13.06 10.39 -3.40
CA ARG A 42 -13.99 10.38 -4.55
C ARG A 42 -15.44 10.60 -4.13
N THR A 43 -15.84 10.05 -2.99
CA THR A 43 -17.22 10.05 -2.51
C THR A 43 -17.58 11.34 -1.77
N ASP A 44 -16.68 11.80 -0.89
CA ASP A 44 -16.91 12.93 0.02
C ASP A 44 -16.28 14.24 -0.49
N GLY A 45 -15.54 14.18 -1.60
CA GLY A 45 -14.89 15.33 -2.22
C GLY A 45 -15.91 16.36 -2.69
N THR A 46 -15.78 17.60 -2.21
CA THR A 46 -16.70 18.70 -2.54
C THR A 46 -16.18 19.62 -3.62
N HIS A 47 -14.85 19.75 -3.73
CA HIS A 47 -14.17 20.62 -4.67
C HIS A 47 -12.88 19.95 -5.15
N MET A 48 -12.49 20.24 -6.39
CA MET A 48 -11.27 19.73 -7.00
C MET A 48 -10.51 20.87 -7.67
N VAL A 49 -9.20 20.94 -7.47
CA VAL A 49 -8.33 21.93 -8.12
C VAL A 49 -7.07 21.23 -8.63
N SER A 50 -6.55 21.70 -9.76
CA SER A 50 -5.26 21.26 -10.28
C SER A 50 -4.15 22.18 -9.77
N VAL A 51 -3.12 21.62 -9.14
CA VAL A 51 -1.99 22.35 -8.55
C VAL A 51 -0.69 21.81 -9.14
N GLY A 52 0.13 22.69 -9.74
CA GLY A 52 1.44 22.30 -10.28
C GLY A 52 2.41 21.84 -9.19
N GLU A 53 3.40 21.02 -9.55
CA GLU A 53 4.41 20.49 -8.61
C GLU A 53 5.10 21.57 -7.78
N GLU A 54 5.57 22.65 -8.42
CA GLU A 54 6.26 23.76 -7.74
C GLU A 54 5.35 24.45 -6.73
N VAL A 55 4.08 24.67 -7.10
CA VAL A 55 3.09 25.28 -6.22
C VAL A 55 2.83 24.34 -5.04
N LEU A 56 2.65 23.04 -5.29
CA LEU A 56 2.39 22.06 -4.23
C LEU A 56 3.54 22.03 -3.21
N LEU A 57 4.79 22.01 -3.68
CA LEU A 57 5.98 22.02 -2.81
C LEU A 57 6.14 23.34 -2.03
N SER A 58 5.56 24.43 -2.52
CA SER A 58 5.55 25.72 -1.81
C SER A 58 4.46 25.83 -0.73
N LEU A 59 3.47 24.92 -0.73
CA LEU A 59 2.41 24.91 0.28
C LEU A 59 2.94 24.43 1.63
N ALA A 60 2.56 25.13 2.68
CA ALA A 60 2.88 24.75 4.05
C ALA A 60 1.94 23.63 4.52
N PHE A 61 2.38 22.37 4.41
CA PHE A 61 1.72 21.24 5.06
C PHE A 61 2.41 20.86 6.38
N PRO A 62 1.70 20.27 7.35
CA PRO A 62 2.34 19.76 8.55
C PRO A 62 3.42 18.73 8.21
N PRO A 63 4.63 18.81 8.80
CA PRO A 63 5.72 17.93 8.44
C PRO A 63 5.50 16.49 8.95
N VAL A 64 5.95 15.52 8.15
CA VAL A 64 6.12 14.13 8.56
C VAL A 64 7.61 13.79 8.68
N ALA A 65 8.04 13.36 9.86
CA ALA A 65 9.44 13.03 10.09
C ALA A 65 9.83 11.76 9.31
N THR A 66 9.12 10.67 9.53
CA THR A 66 9.32 9.38 8.85
C THR A 66 8.03 8.83 8.28
N VAL A 67 8.10 8.28 7.07
CA VAL A 67 7.02 7.47 6.48
C VAL A 67 7.43 6.00 6.49
N LEU A 68 6.56 5.15 7.05
CA LEU A 68 6.66 3.69 6.90
C LEU A 68 5.77 3.28 5.75
N TYR A 69 6.38 2.84 4.64
CA TYR A 69 5.64 2.32 3.49
C TYR A 69 5.46 0.82 3.60
N LEU A 70 4.21 0.36 3.64
CA LEU A 70 3.83 -1.04 3.48
C LEU A 70 3.57 -1.30 1.99
N PHE A 71 4.53 -1.99 1.36
CA PHE A 71 4.44 -2.52 0.01
C PHE A 71 3.97 -3.97 0.03
N SER A 72 3.36 -4.43 -1.05
CA SER A 72 2.71 -5.74 -1.06
C SER A 72 2.51 -6.28 -2.46
N ILE A 73 2.42 -7.61 -2.61
CA ILE A 73 2.13 -8.27 -3.89
C ILE A 73 0.65 -8.23 -4.30
N ALA A 74 -0.16 -7.36 -3.70
CA ALA A 74 -1.63 -7.40 -3.75
C ALA A 74 -2.23 -8.65 -3.08
N ARG A 75 -3.44 -8.50 -2.53
CA ARG A 75 -4.23 -9.63 -1.98
C ARG A 75 -3.50 -10.49 -0.94
N CYS A 76 -2.52 -9.92 -0.24
CA CYS A 76 -1.72 -10.56 0.81
C CYS A 76 -1.97 -9.99 2.21
N GLY A 77 -3.13 -9.38 2.44
CA GLY A 77 -3.51 -8.89 3.77
C GLY A 77 -3.04 -7.48 4.12
N GLY A 78 -2.64 -6.66 3.15
CA GLY A 78 -2.23 -5.27 3.44
C GLY A 78 -3.29 -4.46 4.20
N THR A 79 -4.58 -4.65 3.90
CA THR A 79 -5.69 -4.03 4.65
C THR A 79 -5.75 -4.51 6.09
N LEU A 80 -5.45 -5.78 6.37
CA LEU A 80 -5.36 -6.30 7.75
C LEU A 80 -4.27 -5.57 8.53
N LEU A 81 -3.05 -5.47 7.98
CA LEU A 81 -1.95 -4.77 8.66
C LEU A 81 -2.25 -3.27 8.86
N ALA A 82 -2.91 -2.62 7.89
CA ALA A 82 -3.36 -1.24 8.04
C ALA A 82 -4.36 -1.10 9.20
N ASN A 83 -5.32 -2.01 9.32
CA ASN A 83 -6.29 -2.00 10.42
C ASN A 83 -5.64 -2.30 11.78
N LEU A 84 -4.67 -3.22 11.83
CA LEU A 84 -3.92 -3.48 13.06
C LEU A 84 -3.12 -2.26 13.50
N ALA A 85 -2.45 -1.57 12.57
CA ALA A 85 -1.71 -0.35 12.86
C ALA A 85 -2.63 0.78 13.38
N ARG A 86 -3.84 0.93 12.80
CA ARG A 86 -4.86 1.87 13.31
C ARG A 86 -5.37 1.47 14.69
N ALA A 87 -5.57 0.19 14.95
CA ALA A 87 -6.02 -0.32 16.26
C ALA A 87 -5.01 0.01 17.39
N GLN A 88 -3.74 0.20 17.04
CA GLN A 88 -2.69 0.71 17.93
C GLN A 88 -2.64 2.25 18.03
N GLY A 89 -3.53 2.97 17.36
CA GLY A 89 -3.55 4.43 17.34
C GLY A 89 -2.54 5.07 16.39
N ASN A 90 -1.90 4.32 15.48
CA ASN A 90 -1.01 4.90 14.49
C ASN A 90 -1.79 5.63 13.39
N VAL A 91 -1.19 6.69 12.84
CA VAL A 91 -1.71 7.35 11.64
C VAL A 91 -1.44 6.49 10.42
N VAL A 92 -2.50 6.01 9.76
CA VAL A 92 -2.43 5.15 8.59
C VAL A 92 -3.13 5.78 7.39
N LEU A 93 -2.44 5.82 6.25
CA LEU A 93 -3.02 6.18 4.96
C LEU A 93 -3.11 4.92 4.09
N ASP A 94 -4.33 4.51 3.76
CA ASP A 94 -4.60 3.31 2.97
C ASP A 94 -4.81 3.67 1.50
N GLU A 95 -3.86 3.29 0.65
CA GLU A 95 -3.90 3.46 -0.81
C GLU A 95 -4.16 4.90 -1.30
N PRO A 96 -3.41 5.92 -0.85
CA PRO A 96 -3.50 7.26 -1.43
C PRO A 96 -3.06 7.25 -2.91
N ASP A 97 -3.99 7.47 -3.84
CA ASP A 97 -3.79 7.17 -5.27
C ASP A 97 -2.76 8.09 -5.94
N ALA A 98 -2.56 9.32 -5.43
CA ALA A 98 -1.49 10.20 -5.87
C ALA A 98 -0.09 9.55 -5.76
N LEU A 99 0.16 8.71 -4.74
CA LEU A 99 1.42 7.99 -4.60
C LEU A 99 1.57 6.88 -5.65
N THR A 100 0.47 6.21 -5.99
CA THR A 100 0.44 5.25 -7.10
C THR A 100 0.82 5.91 -8.41
N HIS A 101 0.20 7.06 -8.70
CA HIS A 101 0.50 7.83 -9.91
C HIS A 101 1.95 8.32 -9.96
N LEU A 102 2.52 8.77 -8.84
CA LEU A 102 3.93 9.15 -8.75
C LEU A 102 4.87 7.96 -9.01
N SER A 103 4.60 6.79 -8.43
CA SER A 103 5.41 5.59 -8.67
C SER A 103 5.38 5.16 -10.13
N LEU A 104 4.19 5.19 -10.75
CA LEU A 104 4.02 4.88 -12.18
C LEU A 104 4.70 5.93 -13.08
N ALA A 105 4.66 7.20 -12.72
CA ALA A 105 5.38 8.25 -13.43
C ALA A 105 6.89 8.00 -13.37
N ALA A 106 7.43 7.72 -12.17
CA ALA A 106 8.83 7.42 -11.97
C ALA A 106 9.32 6.16 -12.71
N GLN A 107 8.43 5.20 -12.98
CA GLN A 107 8.74 4.06 -13.84
C GLN A 107 8.99 4.47 -15.30
N ARG A 108 8.32 5.52 -15.79
CA ARG A 108 8.46 6.05 -17.16
C ARG A 108 9.57 7.11 -17.29
N GLY A 109 10.04 7.61 -16.15
CA GLY A 109 11.10 8.61 -16.01
C GLY A 109 10.88 9.35 -14.69
N THR A 110 11.92 9.50 -13.87
CA THR A 110 11.78 10.09 -12.53
C THR A 110 11.61 11.60 -12.62
N PRO A 111 10.47 12.19 -12.18
CA PRO A 111 10.45 13.62 -11.88
C PRO A 111 11.58 13.96 -10.91
N ALA A 112 12.36 15.01 -11.19
CA ALA A 112 13.18 15.64 -10.17
C ALA A 112 12.25 15.91 -8.98
N ASP A 113 12.62 15.45 -7.79
CA ASP A 113 11.85 15.63 -6.53
C ASP A 113 10.67 14.67 -6.25
N THR A 114 10.60 13.51 -6.91
CA THR A 114 9.54 12.50 -6.65
C THR A 114 9.37 12.15 -5.17
N THR A 115 10.46 12.01 -4.41
CA THR A 115 10.43 11.67 -2.98
C THR A 115 9.93 12.83 -2.11
N ALA A 116 10.25 14.07 -2.47
CA ALA A 116 9.73 15.26 -1.80
C ALA A 116 8.23 15.45 -2.10
N LEU A 117 7.80 15.20 -3.34
CA LEU A 117 6.40 15.17 -3.74
C LEU A 117 5.63 14.08 -2.99
N ALA A 118 6.18 12.87 -2.88
CA ALA A 118 5.56 11.78 -2.12
C ALA A 118 5.38 12.14 -0.64
N ALA A 119 6.40 12.73 0.00
CA ALA A 119 6.28 13.23 1.37
C ALA A 119 5.24 14.35 1.50
N THR A 120 5.17 15.26 0.54
CA THR A 120 4.16 16.34 0.49
C THR A 120 2.74 15.78 0.35
N VAL A 121 2.57 14.75 -0.48
CA VAL A 121 1.30 14.01 -0.59
C VAL A 121 0.89 13.45 0.78
N VAL A 122 1.79 12.78 1.49
CA VAL A 122 1.52 12.26 2.85
C VAL A 122 1.18 13.39 3.82
N SER A 123 1.97 14.46 3.83
CA SER A 123 1.74 15.64 4.68
C SER A 123 0.40 16.33 4.41
N SER A 124 -0.11 16.28 3.18
CA SER A 124 -1.43 16.84 2.84
C SER A 124 -2.60 16.16 3.53
N PHE A 125 -2.39 14.95 4.08
CA PHE A 125 -3.37 14.28 4.90
C PHE A 125 -3.27 14.62 6.38
N LEU A 126 -2.30 15.44 6.80
CA LEU A 126 -2.03 15.76 8.20
C LEU A 126 -2.65 17.09 8.65
N SER A 127 -3.00 17.17 9.93
CA SER A 127 -3.53 18.38 10.57
C SER A 127 -2.52 18.98 11.57
N ALA A 128 -1.53 18.19 11.96
CA ALA A 128 -0.45 18.55 12.86
C ALA A 128 0.80 17.73 12.46
N PRO A 129 2.01 18.16 12.87
CA PRO A 129 3.23 17.39 12.65
C PRO A 129 3.08 15.95 13.16
N SER A 130 3.62 14.98 12.42
CA SER A 130 3.62 13.57 12.85
C SER A 130 5.04 12.99 12.85
N PRO A 131 5.46 12.28 13.92
CA PRO A 131 6.75 11.59 13.93
C PRO A 131 6.76 10.40 12.96
N LEU A 132 5.61 9.73 12.80
CA LEU A 132 5.48 8.57 11.92
C LEU A 132 4.11 8.58 11.24
N VAL A 133 4.10 8.28 9.94
CA VAL A 133 2.88 7.93 9.22
C VAL A 133 3.12 6.61 8.51
N MET A 134 2.21 5.65 8.68
CA MET A 134 2.20 4.44 7.88
C MET A 134 1.40 4.68 6.61
N VAL A 135 1.95 4.29 5.46
CA VAL A 135 1.28 4.31 4.17
C VAL A 135 1.19 2.87 3.67
N LYS A 136 -0.01 2.33 3.58
CA LYS A 136 -0.25 1.12 2.79
C LYS A 136 -0.34 1.52 1.33
N ALA A 137 0.70 1.23 0.56
CA ALA A 137 0.75 1.57 -0.86
C ALA A 137 -0.09 0.57 -1.67
N ARG A 138 -0.65 1.02 -2.81
CA ARG A 138 -1.22 0.09 -3.79
C ARG A 138 -0.12 -0.83 -4.30
N SER A 139 -0.45 -2.09 -4.61
CA SER A 139 0.53 -3.06 -5.10
C SER A 139 1.26 -2.59 -6.35
N THR A 140 0.61 -1.81 -7.22
CA THR A 140 1.26 -1.18 -8.38
C THR A 140 2.44 -0.29 -8.01
N SER A 141 2.41 0.36 -6.84
CA SER A 141 3.55 1.14 -6.33
C SER A 141 4.72 0.27 -5.89
N SER A 142 4.50 -1.02 -5.64
CA SER A 142 5.54 -1.99 -5.29
C SER A 142 6.45 -2.35 -6.46
N VAL A 143 6.18 -1.86 -7.68
CA VAL A 143 7.07 -2.02 -8.84
C VAL A 143 8.24 -1.04 -8.80
N ARG A 144 7.99 0.22 -8.42
CA ARG A 144 9.00 1.28 -8.19
C ARG A 144 8.85 1.90 -6.80
N PRO A 145 9.03 1.09 -5.74
CA PRO A 145 8.84 1.55 -4.37
C PRO A 145 9.93 2.52 -3.92
N ASP A 146 11.15 2.35 -4.43
CA ASP A 146 12.33 3.21 -4.20
C ASP A 146 12.06 4.68 -4.56
N ALA A 147 11.22 4.92 -5.57
CA ALA A 147 10.97 6.27 -6.08
C ALA A 147 10.15 7.15 -5.12
N LEU A 148 9.42 6.56 -4.16
CA LEU A 148 8.54 7.28 -3.24
C LEU A 148 9.23 7.67 -1.93
N MET A 149 10.42 7.13 -1.66
CA MET A 149 10.99 7.12 -0.31
C MET A 149 12.13 8.11 -0.16
N ARG A 150 12.04 8.98 0.85
CA ARG A 150 13.15 9.83 1.28
C ARG A 150 14.23 9.01 2.01
N PRO A 151 15.43 9.57 2.20
CA PRO A 151 16.50 8.87 2.90
C PRO A 151 16.28 8.50 4.37
N GLN A 152 15.20 8.95 5.00
CA GLN A 152 14.82 8.57 6.36
C GLN A 152 13.55 7.70 6.41
N ASP A 153 12.89 7.48 5.27
CA ASP A 153 11.70 6.65 5.18
C ASP A 153 12.08 5.17 5.19
N VAL A 154 11.17 4.35 5.68
CA VAL A 154 11.37 2.91 5.88
C VAL A 154 10.32 2.10 5.12
N GLY A 155 10.74 0.97 4.58
CA GLY A 155 9.93 0.12 3.72
C GLY A 155 9.74 -1.25 4.34
N VAL A 156 8.50 -1.70 4.36
CA VAL A 156 8.10 -3.05 4.75
C VAL A 156 7.49 -3.73 3.54
N PHE A 157 7.83 -4.99 3.29
CA PHE A 157 7.25 -5.77 2.20
C PHE A 157 6.40 -6.93 2.72
N LEU A 158 5.18 -7.05 2.21
CA LEU A 158 4.24 -8.10 2.59
C LEU A 158 4.04 -9.12 1.46
N TRP A 159 4.37 -10.35 1.79
CA TRP A 159 4.31 -11.52 0.92
C TRP A 159 3.14 -12.43 1.29
N ARG A 160 2.86 -13.38 0.41
CA ARG A 160 1.89 -14.46 0.61
C ARG A 160 2.37 -15.66 -0.19
N SER A 161 2.06 -16.88 0.25
CA SER A 161 2.36 -18.09 -0.52
C SER A 161 1.80 -18.01 -1.95
N PRO A 162 2.54 -18.44 -2.99
CA PRO A 162 2.17 -18.23 -4.39
C PRO A 162 0.79 -18.77 -4.77
N GLU A 163 0.45 -19.99 -4.35
CA GLU A 163 -0.82 -20.64 -4.71
C GLU A 163 -2.06 -19.90 -4.17
N PRO A 164 -2.22 -19.69 -2.84
CA PRO A 164 -3.37 -18.97 -2.31
C PRO A 164 -3.39 -17.50 -2.77
N TRP A 165 -2.22 -16.91 -3.07
CA TRP A 165 -2.13 -15.60 -3.69
C TRP A 165 -2.71 -15.59 -5.11
N PHE A 166 -2.33 -16.54 -5.95
CA PHE A 166 -2.84 -16.65 -7.32
C PHE A 166 -4.35 -16.87 -7.32
N ILE A 167 -4.86 -17.80 -6.52
CA ILE A 167 -6.30 -18.07 -6.39
C ILE A 167 -7.06 -16.78 -6.03
N SER A 168 -6.53 -16.00 -5.07
CA SER A 168 -7.14 -14.74 -4.64
C SER A 168 -7.13 -13.68 -5.74
N ASN A 169 -6.02 -13.52 -6.47
CA ASN A 169 -5.92 -12.55 -7.56
C ASN A 169 -6.74 -12.94 -8.79
N ASN A 170 -6.73 -14.21 -9.16
CA ASN A 170 -7.53 -14.72 -10.27
C ASN A 170 -9.03 -14.50 -10.02
N ARG A 171 -9.53 -14.78 -8.81
CA ARG A 171 -10.94 -14.48 -8.46
C ARG A 171 -11.26 -12.98 -8.45
N ALA A 172 -10.32 -12.15 -8.01
CA ALA A 172 -10.56 -10.71 -7.89
C ALA A 172 -10.45 -9.97 -9.24
N PHE A 173 -9.48 -10.35 -10.07
CA PHE A 173 -9.04 -9.59 -11.24
C PHE A 173 -8.97 -10.41 -12.54
N SER A 174 -9.32 -11.70 -12.50
CA SER A 174 -9.25 -12.62 -13.66
C SER A 174 -7.86 -12.68 -14.31
N PHE A 175 -6.79 -12.57 -13.51
CA PHE A 175 -5.43 -12.71 -14.01
C PHE A 175 -5.21 -14.09 -14.62
N SER A 176 -4.65 -14.13 -15.82
CA SER A 176 -4.11 -15.36 -16.38
C SER A 176 -2.82 -15.78 -15.66
N PRO A 177 -2.45 -17.08 -15.72
CA PRO A 177 -1.19 -17.61 -15.22
C PRO A 177 0.03 -16.75 -15.57
N ALA A 178 0.21 -16.42 -16.85
CA ALA A 178 1.34 -15.63 -17.32
C ALA A 178 1.35 -14.19 -16.78
N VAL A 179 0.17 -13.55 -16.70
CA VAL A 179 0.06 -12.19 -16.13
C VAL A 179 0.37 -12.20 -14.64
N ALA A 180 -0.14 -13.19 -13.90
CA ALA A 180 0.15 -13.34 -12.48
C ALA A 180 1.65 -13.61 -12.23
N ALA A 181 2.25 -14.54 -12.95
CA ALA A 181 3.68 -14.84 -12.85
C ALA A 181 4.55 -13.60 -13.16
N GLY A 182 4.23 -12.87 -14.24
CA GLY A 182 4.93 -11.64 -14.59
C GLY A 182 4.76 -10.53 -13.54
N ALA A 183 3.58 -10.40 -12.94
CA ALA A 183 3.33 -9.47 -11.84
C ALA A 183 4.14 -9.83 -10.58
N LEU A 184 4.17 -11.12 -10.22
CA LEU A 184 4.97 -11.60 -9.09
C LEU A 184 6.47 -11.31 -9.30
N GLY A 185 6.99 -11.56 -10.51
CA GLY A 185 8.35 -11.18 -10.88
C GLY A 185 8.61 -9.67 -10.80
N GLN A 186 7.65 -8.82 -11.17
CA GLN A 186 7.76 -7.37 -10.98
C GLN A 186 7.88 -6.98 -9.51
N PHE A 187 7.13 -7.63 -8.62
CA PHE A 187 7.21 -7.36 -7.18
C PHE A 187 8.54 -7.81 -6.57
N VAL A 188 9.08 -8.97 -6.98
CA VAL A 188 10.43 -9.41 -6.58
C VAL A 188 11.48 -8.37 -6.99
N ARG A 189 11.43 -7.88 -8.23
CA ARG A 189 12.32 -6.80 -8.69
C ARG A 189 12.15 -5.52 -7.87
N GLY A 190 10.90 -5.13 -7.57
CA GLY A 190 10.59 -3.97 -6.74
C GLY A 190 11.14 -4.08 -5.32
N ARG A 191 10.97 -5.23 -4.67
CA ARG A 191 11.58 -5.51 -3.36
C ARG A 191 13.10 -5.42 -3.41
N ASN A 192 13.73 -5.98 -4.45
CA ASN A 192 15.19 -5.91 -4.59
C ASN A 192 15.68 -4.46 -4.77
N ARG A 193 14.91 -3.58 -5.41
CA ARG A 193 15.22 -2.14 -5.46
C ARG A 193 15.21 -1.50 -4.07
N LEU A 194 14.22 -1.82 -3.22
CA LEU A 194 14.20 -1.33 -1.83
C LEU A 194 15.41 -1.81 -1.04
N ARG A 195 15.76 -3.09 -1.19
CA ARG A 195 16.91 -3.68 -0.51
C ARG A 195 18.20 -3.00 -0.94
N SER A 196 18.43 -2.86 -2.25
CA SER A 196 19.63 -2.19 -2.78
C SER A 196 19.71 -0.71 -2.40
N ALA A 197 18.57 -0.04 -2.22
CA ALA A 197 18.52 1.33 -1.74
C ALA A 197 18.73 1.47 -0.21
N GLY A 198 18.87 0.36 0.52
CA GLY A 198 18.97 0.36 1.98
C GLY A 198 17.68 0.81 2.67
N ARG A 199 16.52 0.62 2.02
CA ARG A 199 15.21 1.10 2.48
C ARG A 199 14.29 0.00 2.99
N LEU A 200 14.63 -1.26 2.75
CA LEU A 200 13.87 -2.41 3.24
C LEU A 200 14.24 -2.71 4.69
N THR A 201 13.33 -2.45 5.62
CA THR A 201 13.53 -2.66 7.06
C THR A 201 13.07 -4.03 7.51
N ALA A 202 11.94 -4.51 6.99
CA ALA A 202 11.38 -5.80 7.36
C ALA A 202 10.55 -6.40 6.22
N GLU A 203 10.37 -7.71 6.30
CA GLU A 203 9.50 -8.46 5.40
C GLU A 203 8.63 -9.39 6.22
N PHE A 204 7.37 -9.53 5.82
CA PHE A 204 6.41 -10.38 6.49
C PHE A 204 5.70 -11.26 5.49
N TRP A 205 5.30 -12.44 5.97
CA TRP A 205 4.41 -13.34 5.27
C TRP A 205 3.02 -13.23 5.85
N TYR A 206 2.01 -13.13 5.00
CA TYR A 206 0.61 -13.11 5.41
C TYR A 206 0.29 -14.27 6.36
N GLU A 207 0.78 -15.47 6.02
CA GLU A 207 0.59 -16.69 6.81
C GLU A 207 1.17 -16.55 8.23
N ASP A 208 2.34 -15.93 8.37
CA ASP A 208 2.98 -15.72 9.68
C ASP A 208 2.23 -14.65 10.49
N ILE A 209 1.78 -13.57 9.85
CA ILE A 209 0.97 -12.52 10.50
C ILE A 209 -0.36 -13.06 11.03
N MET A 210 -0.97 -14.02 10.32
CA MET A 210 -2.19 -14.68 10.77
C MET A 210 -1.98 -15.51 12.04
N VAL A 211 -0.76 -15.99 12.30
CA VAL A 211 -0.40 -16.74 13.50
C VAL A 211 0.01 -15.78 14.62
N ASP A 212 0.88 -14.82 14.32
CA ASP A 212 1.37 -13.83 15.27
C ASP A 212 1.65 -12.48 14.58
N PRO A 213 0.81 -11.45 14.81
CA PRO A 213 1.04 -10.12 14.25
C PRO A 213 2.09 -9.31 15.03
N GLN A 214 2.55 -9.77 16.21
CA GLN A 214 3.44 -9.00 17.08
C GLN A 214 4.73 -8.51 16.42
N PRO A 215 5.44 -9.31 15.59
CA PRO A 215 6.63 -8.84 14.90
C PRO A 215 6.39 -7.59 14.05
N PHE A 216 5.28 -7.54 13.31
CA PHE A 216 4.90 -6.34 12.55
C PHE A 216 4.55 -5.17 13.47
N LEU A 217 3.76 -5.42 14.50
CA LEU A 217 3.29 -4.39 15.43
C LEU A 217 4.43 -3.74 16.23
N SER A 218 5.51 -4.49 16.49
CA SER A 218 6.71 -3.98 17.16
C SER A 218 7.49 -2.94 16.35
N LEU A 219 7.23 -2.81 15.04
CA LEU A 219 7.80 -1.75 14.20
C LEU A 219 7.14 -0.39 14.44
N LEU A 220 5.98 -0.39 15.10
CA LEU A 220 5.17 0.80 15.31
C LEU A 220 5.32 1.30 16.76
N PRO A 221 5.45 2.62 16.98
CA PRO A 221 5.84 3.19 18.27
C PRO A 221 4.74 3.14 19.34
N LEU A 222 3.49 2.82 18.97
CA LEU A 222 2.31 2.92 19.84
C LEU A 222 1.74 1.55 20.24
N PHE A 223 2.58 0.64 20.74
CA PHE A 223 2.10 -0.63 21.30
C PHE A 223 1.73 -0.47 22.78
N ASP A 224 0.45 -0.59 23.13
CA ASP A 224 -0.03 -0.68 24.52
C ASP A 224 -0.99 -1.87 24.74
N ASP A 225 -1.29 -2.18 26.01
CA ASP A 225 -2.19 -3.29 26.37
C ASP A 225 -3.65 -3.06 25.95
N ALA A 226 -4.07 -1.80 25.77
CA ALA A 226 -5.41 -1.48 25.28
C ALA A 226 -5.55 -1.84 23.80
N ALA A 227 -4.48 -1.70 23.02
CA ALA A 227 -4.42 -2.12 21.63
C ALA A 227 -4.59 -3.63 21.48
N ARG A 228 -4.20 -4.45 22.47
CA ARG A 228 -4.28 -5.92 22.39
C ARG A 228 -5.69 -6.44 22.11
N ARG A 229 -6.70 -5.90 22.80
CA ARG A 229 -8.11 -6.28 22.55
C ARG A 229 -8.60 -5.83 21.17
N ALA A 230 -8.20 -4.64 20.74
CA ALA A 230 -8.56 -4.14 19.41
C ALA A 230 -7.87 -4.94 18.29
N ILE A 231 -6.64 -5.40 18.53
CA ILE A 231 -5.90 -6.32 17.65
C ILE A 231 -6.65 -7.65 17.54
N ASP A 232 -7.03 -8.28 18.65
CA ASP A 232 -7.75 -9.56 18.63
C ASP A 232 -9.07 -9.45 17.85
N ASP A 233 -9.81 -8.36 18.04
CA ASP A 233 -11.04 -8.07 17.30
C ASP A 233 -10.77 -7.89 15.79
N VAL A 234 -9.76 -7.12 15.40
CA VAL A 234 -9.35 -6.96 13.99
C VAL A 234 -8.95 -8.29 13.36
N MET A 235 -8.22 -9.15 14.08
CA MET A 235 -7.79 -10.47 13.60
C MET A 235 -8.95 -11.44 13.40
N SER A 236 -10.04 -11.27 14.16
CA SER A 236 -11.23 -12.13 14.08
C SER A 236 -12.14 -11.82 12.89
N ARG A 237 -12.04 -10.61 12.31
CA ARG A 237 -12.95 -10.12 11.26
C ARG A 237 -12.36 -10.26 9.86
N ASP A 238 -13.23 -10.30 8.84
CA ASP A 238 -12.76 -10.13 7.46
C ASP A 238 -12.36 -8.66 7.27
N SER A 239 -11.05 -8.41 7.12
CA SER A 239 -10.50 -7.05 6.92
C SER A 239 -11.11 -6.29 5.73
N GLN A 240 -11.83 -6.98 4.84
CA GLN A 240 -12.49 -6.40 3.67
C GLN A 240 -14.02 -6.51 3.72
N GLU A 241 -14.61 -6.84 4.87
CA GLU A 241 -16.05 -6.89 5.08
C GLU A 241 -16.74 -5.61 4.57
N GLY A 242 -17.91 -5.77 3.93
CA GLY A 242 -18.65 -4.66 3.33
C GLY A 242 -18.12 -4.16 1.98
N SER A 243 -16.92 -4.56 1.56
CA SER A 243 -16.39 -4.24 0.23
C SER A 243 -16.78 -5.29 -0.82
N GLY A 244 -16.73 -4.90 -2.10
CA GLY A 244 -16.86 -5.82 -3.24
C GLY A 244 -15.73 -6.85 -3.36
N LEU A 245 -14.74 -6.80 -2.46
CA LEU A 245 -13.59 -7.71 -2.37
C LEU A 245 -13.61 -8.60 -1.11
N SER A 246 -14.64 -8.51 -0.27
CA SER A 246 -14.85 -9.38 0.89
C SER A 246 -14.89 -10.85 0.51
N ARG A 247 -14.60 -11.75 1.47
CA ARG A 247 -14.67 -13.20 1.25
C ARG A 247 -16.06 -13.63 0.79
N SER A 248 -17.12 -13.06 1.37
CA SER A 248 -18.51 -13.35 1.01
C SER A 248 -18.89 -12.83 -0.39
N ALA A 249 -18.42 -11.64 -0.77
CA ALA A 249 -18.62 -11.12 -2.12
C ALA A 249 -17.83 -11.92 -3.18
N LEU A 250 -16.64 -12.43 -2.84
CA LEU A 250 -15.84 -13.23 -3.75
C LEU A 250 -16.30 -14.68 -3.86
N SER A 251 -16.84 -15.28 -2.79
CA SER A 251 -17.35 -16.66 -2.82
C SER A 251 -18.64 -16.80 -3.63
N SER A 252 -19.41 -15.71 -3.74
CA SER A 252 -20.64 -15.66 -4.55
C SER A 252 -20.38 -15.37 -6.03
N ARG A 253 -19.16 -14.97 -6.40
CA ARG A 253 -18.79 -14.86 -7.81
C ARG A 253 -18.62 -16.26 -8.40
N PRO A 254 -19.23 -16.56 -9.57
CA PRO A 254 -18.97 -17.81 -10.27
C PRO A 254 -17.45 -17.95 -10.47
N SER A 255 -16.87 -19.11 -10.15
CA SER A 255 -15.41 -19.36 -10.28
C SER A 255 -15.00 -19.01 -11.71
N PRO A 256 -14.36 -17.85 -11.95
CA PRO A 256 -14.52 -17.19 -13.25
C PRO A 256 -13.46 -17.58 -14.27
N SER A 257 -12.61 -18.56 -13.96
CA SER A 257 -11.38 -18.79 -14.72
C SER A 257 -11.13 -20.28 -14.97
N PRO A 258 -10.85 -20.68 -16.22
CA PRO A 258 -10.44 -22.05 -16.55
C PRO A 258 -9.04 -22.38 -16.04
N PHE A 259 -8.29 -21.37 -15.58
CA PHE A 259 -6.90 -21.54 -15.20
C PHE A 259 -6.71 -22.27 -13.87
N THR A 260 -5.75 -23.17 -13.86
CA THR A 260 -5.32 -23.98 -12.72
C THR A 260 -4.14 -23.33 -11.99
N VAL A 261 -3.92 -23.75 -10.75
CA VAL A 261 -2.72 -23.37 -10.00
C VAL A 261 -1.47 -23.90 -10.69
N GLU A 262 -1.49 -25.12 -11.23
CA GLU A 262 -0.33 -25.72 -11.90
C GLU A 262 0.14 -24.90 -13.11
N GLU A 263 -0.79 -24.42 -13.96
CA GLU A 263 -0.44 -23.54 -15.09
C GLU A 263 0.24 -22.24 -14.62
N PHE A 264 -0.22 -21.69 -13.49
CA PHE A 264 0.43 -20.54 -12.86
C PHE A 264 1.83 -20.90 -12.35
N LEU A 265 2.00 -22.04 -11.68
CA LEU A 265 3.30 -22.49 -11.17
C LEU A 265 4.30 -22.75 -12.30
N GLU A 266 3.86 -23.32 -13.43
CA GLU A 266 4.68 -23.46 -14.63
C GLU A 266 5.15 -22.10 -15.16
N CYS A 267 4.22 -21.15 -15.31
CA CYS A 267 4.55 -19.78 -15.73
C CYS A 267 5.49 -19.06 -14.75
N TRP A 268 5.35 -19.34 -13.44
CA TRP A 268 6.17 -18.76 -12.38
C TRP A 268 7.59 -19.32 -12.40
N ARG A 269 7.75 -20.64 -12.49
CA ARG A 269 9.04 -21.31 -12.64
C ARG A 269 9.82 -20.85 -13.88
N ALA A 270 9.10 -20.43 -14.93
CA ALA A 270 9.69 -19.86 -16.14
C ALA A 270 10.14 -18.39 -16.02
N GLN A 271 9.80 -17.67 -14.93
CA GLN A 271 10.25 -16.29 -14.75
C GLN A 271 11.74 -16.22 -14.43
N PRO A 272 12.49 -15.23 -14.96
CA PRO A 272 13.90 -15.04 -14.63
C PRO A 272 14.15 -14.87 -13.13
N GLU A 273 13.22 -14.25 -12.40
CA GLU A 273 13.31 -14.05 -10.96
C GLU A 273 13.33 -15.35 -10.16
N TYR A 274 12.72 -16.43 -10.69
CA TYR A 274 12.55 -17.68 -9.98
C TYR A 274 13.89 -18.32 -9.60
N ALA A 275 14.86 -18.25 -10.52
CA ALA A 275 16.16 -18.90 -10.37
C ALA A 275 16.95 -18.42 -9.14
N ASN A 276 16.72 -17.19 -8.67
CA ASN A 276 17.54 -16.55 -7.64
C ASN A 276 16.79 -16.33 -6.32
N LEU A 277 15.57 -16.89 -6.16
CA LEU A 277 14.72 -16.63 -4.99
C LEU A 277 15.38 -17.02 -3.67
N ALA A 278 16.05 -18.18 -3.61
CA ALA A 278 16.76 -18.64 -2.43
C ALA A 278 17.89 -17.67 -2.03
N GLU A 279 18.66 -17.19 -3.01
CA GLU A 279 19.78 -16.27 -2.76
C GLU A 279 19.32 -14.92 -2.20
N VAL A 280 18.11 -14.50 -2.58
CA VAL A 280 17.54 -13.23 -2.11
C VAL A 280 16.66 -13.36 -0.86
N GLY A 281 16.55 -14.56 -0.28
CA GLY A 281 15.77 -14.84 0.93
C GLY A 281 14.26 -14.90 0.70
N LEU A 282 13.83 -15.38 -0.48
CA LEU A 282 12.43 -15.56 -0.86
C LEU A 282 12.13 -17.03 -1.18
N GLU A 283 12.75 -17.97 -0.47
CA GLU A 283 12.63 -19.41 -0.69
C GLU A 283 11.19 -19.93 -0.57
N ARG A 284 10.32 -19.27 0.20
CA ARG A 284 8.89 -19.62 0.28
C ARG A 284 8.10 -19.30 -1.00
N LEU A 285 8.72 -18.62 -1.98
CA LEU A 285 8.18 -18.48 -3.34
C LEU A 285 8.64 -19.62 -4.27
N LEU A 286 9.49 -20.55 -3.81
CA LEU A 286 9.85 -21.76 -4.54
C LEU A 286 8.74 -22.81 -4.31
N VAL A 287 8.09 -23.21 -5.39
CA VAL A 287 6.93 -24.11 -5.44
C VAL A 287 7.01 -24.99 -6.68
#